data_AF-A0A2N1M1Y8-F1
#
_entry.id   AF-A0A2N1M1Y8-F1
#
_cell.length_a   1.000
_cell.length_b   1.000
_cell.length_c   1.000
_cell.angle_alpha   90.00
_cell.angle_beta   90.00
_cell.angle_gamma   90.00
#
_symmetry.space_group_name_H-M   'P 1'
#
loop_
_entity.id
_entity.type
_entity.pdbx_description
1 polymer ?
#
loop_
_entity_poly.entity_id
_entity_poly.type
_entity_poly.pdbx_seq_one_letter_code
_entity_poly.pdbx_strand_id
1 'polypeptide(L)'
;MKLIKVHFEFFKSRSNSGKWNWTSLMRPDKKKVLQYFPIVNFISGKCSEEIQKLWCDFYDLYLILRNPNLTYLEIDNFENKAKQWIKLFCRPSQGQMNLALQIPGLYRKENVTSYMHTFSQHIPEFL
;
A
#
# COMPACT_ATOMS: atom_id res chain seq x y z
N MET A 1 3.39 -14.88 7.02
CA MET A 1 1.95 -15.05 7.35
C MET A 1 1.73 -15.61 8.76
N LYS A 2 2.33 -16.75 9.14
CA LYS A 2 2.21 -17.32 10.49
C LYS A 2 2.54 -16.34 11.64
N LEU A 3 3.58 -15.52 11.47
CA LEU A 3 3.99 -14.47 12.42
C LEU A 3 2.87 -13.48 12.75
N ILE A 4 2.06 -13.10 11.77
CA ILE A 4 0.93 -12.17 11.93
C ILE A 4 -0.42 -12.89 12.08
N LYS A 5 -0.40 -14.22 12.25
CA LYS A 5 -1.57 -15.09 12.42
C LYS A 5 -2.62 -14.88 11.33
N VAL A 6 -2.17 -14.87 10.06
CA VAL A 6 -3.01 -14.81 8.86
C VAL A 6 -2.85 -16.09 8.06
N HIS A 7 -3.94 -16.68 7.60
CA HIS A 7 -3.93 -17.84 6.72
C HIS A 7 -3.96 -17.39 5.25
N PHE A 8 -2.78 -17.30 4.64
CA PHE A 8 -2.66 -16.99 3.21
C PHE A 8 -1.54 -17.83 2.61
N GLU A 9 -1.89 -18.67 1.64
CA GLU A 9 -0.96 -19.59 0.98
C GLU A 9 -1.24 -19.72 -0.52
N PHE A 10 -0.17 -19.99 -1.26
CA PHE A 10 -0.23 -20.41 -2.66
C PHE A 10 -0.12 -21.93 -2.73
N PHE A 11 -0.94 -22.57 -3.55
CA PHE A 11 -0.93 -24.01 -3.75
C PHE A 11 -1.14 -24.36 -5.22
N LYS A 12 -0.58 -25.47 -5.69
CA LYS A 12 -0.88 -25.97 -7.04
C LYS A 12 -2.25 -26.65 -7.06
N SER A 13 -3.05 -26.32 -8.06
CA SER A 13 -4.33 -26.99 -8.29
C SER A 13 -4.13 -28.50 -8.41
N ARG A 14 -5.03 -29.29 -7.83
CA ARG A 14 -5.05 -30.75 -8.00
C ARG A 14 -5.46 -31.17 -9.42
N SER A 15 -5.92 -30.25 -10.25
CA SER A 15 -6.16 -30.48 -11.67
C SER A 15 -4.84 -30.52 -12.47
N ASN A 16 -4.77 -31.37 -13.50
CA ASN A 16 -3.60 -31.55 -14.40
C ASN A 16 -3.12 -30.28 -15.13
N SER A 17 -3.72 -29.12 -14.87
CA SER A 17 -3.38 -27.85 -15.50
C SER A 17 -2.13 -27.17 -14.94
N GLY A 18 -1.55 -27.68 -13.84
CA GLY A 18 -0.33 -27.11 -13.21
C GLY A 18 -0.49 -25.66 -12.70
N LYS A 19 -1.72 -25.15 -12.66
CA LYS A 19 -2.05 -23.76 -12.28
C LYS A 19 -1.87 -23.56 -10.78
N TRP A 20 -1.24 -22.45 -10.40
CA TRP A 20 -1.20 -22.00 -9.02
C TRP A 20 -2.51 -21.31 -8.64
N ASN A 21 -3.02 -21.65 -7.47
CA ASN A 21 -4.14 -20.99 -6.81
C ASN A 21 -3.66 -20.40 -5.48
N TRP A 22 -4.50 -19.58 -4.85
CA TRP A 22 -4.24 -19.02 -3.53
C TRP A 22 -5.51 -18.97 -2.70
N THR A 23 -5.35 -18.98 -1.37
CA THR A 23 -6.47 -18.78 -0.46
C THR A 23 -6.92 -17.32 -0.44
N SER A 24 -8.22 -17.07 -0.28
CA SER A 24 -8.72 -15.70 -0.16
C SER A 24 -8.18 -15.01 1.09
N LEU A 25 -7.70 -13.76 0.94
CA LEU A 25 -7.33 -12.93 2.07
C LEU A 25 -8.59 -12.22 2.60
N MET A 26 -9.15 -12.70 3.70
CA MET A 26 -10.40 -12.18 4.25
C MET A 26 -10.23 -10.78 4.87
N ARG A 27 -11.31 -10.03 5.03
CA ARG A 27 -11.27 -8.62 5.51
C ARG A 27 -10.40 -8.39 6.76
N PRO A 28 -10.54 -9.16 7.86
CA PRO A 28 -9.70 -8.97 9.05
C PRO A 28 -8.22 -9.24 8.77
N ASP A 29 -7.95 -10.21 7.91
CA ASP A 29 -6.60 -10.60 7.54
C ASP A 29 -5.94 -9.58 6.60
N LYS A 30 -6.70 -8.97 5.68
CA LYS A 30 -6.22 -7.82 4.87
C LYS A 30 -5.72 -6.70 5.78
N LYS A 31 -6.48 -6.37 6.83
CA LYS A 31 -6.09 -5.34 7.81
C LYS A 31 -4.82 -5.72 8.56
N LYS A 32 -4.73 -6.97 9.05
CA LYS A 32 -3.50 -7.45 9.73
C LYS A 32 -2.28 -7.40 8.83
N VAL A 33 -2.42 -7.80 7.57
CA VAL A 33 -1.35 -7.74 6.57
C VAL A 33 -0.92 -6.30 6.36
N LEU A 34 -1.87 -5.40 6.13
CA LEU A 34 -1.57 -3.98 5.95
C LEU A 34 -0.83 -3.37 7.16
N GLN A 35 -1.23 -3.75 8.37
CA GLN A 35 -0.68 -3.18 9.60
C GLN A 35 0.67 -3.77 10.02
N TYR A 36 0.90 -5.07 9.82
CA TYR A 36 2.00 -5.79 10.47
C TYR A 36 2.94 -6.54 9.53
N PHE A 37 2.69 -6.54 8.22
CA PHE A 37 3.55 -7.27 7.30
C PHE A 37 4.92 -6.57 7.17
N PRO A 38 6.04 -7.25 7.49
CA PRO A 38 7.35 -6.62 7.53
C PRO A 38 8.05 -6.69 6.17
N ILE A 39 7.77 -5.74 5.28
CA ILE A 39 8.26 -5.72 3.89
C ILE A 39 9.78 -5.71 3.83
N VAL A 40 10.42 -4.98 4.74
CA VAL A 40 11.89 -4.87 4.89
C VAL A 40 12.59 -6.21 5.13
N ASN A 41 11.86 -7.24 5.58
CA ASN A 41 12.42 -8.58 5.77
C ASN A 41 12.45 -9.41 4.48
N PHE A 42 11.75 -8.98 3.43
CA PHE A 42 11.61 -9.72 2.16
C PHE A 42 12.24 -9.01 0.97
N ILE A 43 12.36 -7.68 1.05
CA ILE A 43 12.96 -6.85 0.01
C ILE A 43 14.07 -6.05 0.71
N SER A 44 15.25 -6.00 0.11
CA SER A 44 16.38 -5.27 0.67
C SER A 44 16.50 -3.86 0.08
N GLY A 45 17.15 -2.96 0.84
CA GLY A 45 17.53 -1.63 0.38
C GLY A 45 16.44 -0.57 0.54
N LYS A 46 16.75 0.66 0.12
CA LYS A 46 15.93 1.85 0.39
C LYS A 46 14.48 1.74 -0.12
N CYS A 47 14.30 1.06 -1.25
CA CYS A 47 12.98 0.80 -1.83
C CYS A 47 12.06 0.05 -0.85
N SER A 48 12.58 -0.90 -0.07
CA SER A 48 11.79 -1.67 0.89
C SER A 48 11.21 -0.80 2.02
N GLU A 49 12.02 0.13 2.54
CA GLU A 49 11.60 1.08 3.57
C GLU A 49 10.49 2.01 3.05
N GLU A 50 10.57 2.40 1.79
CA GLU A 50 9.60 3.30 1.17
C GLU A 50 8.30 2.59 0.83
N ILE A 51 8.35 1.32 0.40
CA ILE A 51 7.15 0.49 0.26
C ILE A 51 6.53 0.23 1.64
N GLN A 52 7.33 -0.03 2.68
CA GLN A 52 6.84 -0.16 4.04
C GLN A 52 6.14 1.14 4.50
N LYS A 53 6.76 2.29 4.27
CA LYS A 53 6.15 3.60 4.55
C LYS A 53 4.84 3.78 3.79
N LEU A 54 4.79 3.43 2.51
CA LEU A 54 3.60 3.52 1.69
C LEU A 54 2.42 2.71 2.27
N TRP A 55 2.70 1.52 2.83
CA TRP A 55 1.69 0.69 3.49
C TRP A 55 1.25 1.28 4.83
N CYS A 56 2.19 1.76 5.65
CA CYS A 56 1.88 2.41 6.91
C CYS A 56 1.06 3.70 6.71
N ASP A 57 1.46 4.56 5.78
CA ASP A 57 0.73 5.79 5.44
C ASP A 57 -0.71 5.49 4.99
N PHE A 58 -0.91 4.43 4.20
CA PHE A 58 -2.26 4.01 3.80
C PHE A 58 -3.08 3.49 4.99
N TYR A 59 -2.45 2.76 5.92
CA TYR A 59 -3.12 2.29 7.13
C TYR A 59 -3.58 3.46 8.01
N ASP A 60 -2.75 4.49 8.17
CA ASP A 60 -3.11 5.69 8.93
C ASP A 60 -4.30 6.42 8.31
N LEU A 61 -4.30 6.60 6.98
CA LEU A 61 -5.44 7.17 6.26
C LEU A 61 -6.70 6.32 6.44
N TYR A 62 -6.57 4.99 6.37
CA TYR A 62 -7.69 4.08 6.63
C TYR A 62 -8.25 4.24 8.05
N LEU A 63 -7.40 4.44 9.07
CA LEU A 63 -7.88 4.67 10.45
C LEU A 63 -8.68 5.98 10.57
N ILE A 64 -8.24 7.05 9.90
CA ILE A 64 -8.96 8.33 9.88
C ILE A 64 -10.36 8.13 9.26
N LEU A 65 -10.45 7.45 8.11
CA LEU A 65 -11.72 7.16 7.44
C LEU A 65 -12.67 6.28 8.26
N ARG A 66 -12.16 5.58 9.28
CA ARG A 66 -12.96 4.77 10.20
C ARG A 66 -13.39 5.52 11.45
N ASN A 67 -12.91 6.74 11.66
CA ASN A 67 -13.35 7.60 12.76
C ASN A 67 -14.73 8.20 12.41
N PRO A 68 -15.78 7.95 13.21
CA PRO A 68 -17.11 8.49 12.96
C PRO A 68 -17.22 10.01 13.20
N ASN A 69 -16.29 10.60 13.94
CA ASN A 69 -16.34 12.01 14.34
C ASN A 69 -15.03 12.68 13.93
N LEU A 70 -15.01 13.23 12.72
CA LEU A 70 -13.89 14.00 12.19
C LEU A 70 -14.14 15.49 12.33
N THR A 71 -13.09 16.23 12.67
CA THR A 71 -13.06 17.69 12.60
C THR A 71 -12.67 18.15 11.19
N TYR A 72 -13.05 19.37 10.80
CA TYR A 72 -12.63 19.96 9.53
C TYR A 72 -11.11 19.95 9.34
N LEU A 73 -10.35 20.21 10.41
CA LEU A 73 -8.89 20.16 10.37
C LEU A 73 -8.36 18.74 10.08
N GLU A 74 -9.02 17.70 10.60
CA GLU A 74 -8.65 16.31 10.30
C GLU A 74 -8.99 15.92 8.86
N ILE A 75 -10.08 16.46 8.31
CA ILE A 75 -10.47 16.25 6.90
C ILE A 75 -9.45 16.91 5.95
N ASP A 76 -9.07 18.17 6.21
CA ASP A 76 -8.04 18.86 5.43
C ASP A 76 -6.69 18.13 5.50
N ASN A 77 -6.33 17.65 6.69
CA ASN A 77 -5.13 16.84 6.89
C ASN A 77 -5.21 15.49 6.16
N PHE A 78 -6.38 14.85 6.15
CA PHE A 78 -6.61 13.61 5.41
C PHE A 78 -6.40 13.82 3.91
N GLU A 79 -7.00 14.86 3.32
CA GLU A 79 -6.83 15.17 1.90
C GLU A 79 -5.36 15.38 1.54
N ASN A 80 -4.65 16.20 2.32
CA ASN A 80 -3.24 16.47 2.11
C ASN A 80 -2.39 15.19 2.20
N LYS A 81 -2.63 14.35 3.21
CA LYS A 81 -1.93 13.07 3.37
C LYS A 81 -2.26 12.08 2.25
N ALA A 82 -3.52 12.01 1.80
CA ALA A 82 -3.93 11.13 0.70
C ALA A 82 -3.26 11.53 -0.63
N LYS A 83 -3.15 12.84 -0.90
CA LYS A 83 -2.40 13.37 -2.04
C LYS A 83 -0.90 13.08 -1.92
N GLN A 84 -0.32 13.24 -0.73
CA GLN A 84 1.09 12.88 -0.48
C GLN A 84 1.35 11.37 -0.65
N TRP A 85 0.41 10.53 -0.23
CA TRP A 85 0.49 9.08 -0.40
C TRP A 85 0.54 8.69 -1.88
N ILE A 86 -0.30 9.29 -2.73
CA ILE A 86 -0.23 9.10 -4.20
C ILE A 86 1.09 9.63 -4.77
N LYS A 87 1.60 10.78 -4.30
CA LYS A 87 2.91 11.30 -4.72
C LYS A 87 4.04 10.34 -4.37
N LEU A 88 4.00 9.74 -3.18
CA LEU A 88 4.96 8.70 -2.77
C LEU A 88 4.84 7.47 -3.67
N PHE A 89 3.63 6.96 -3.89
CA PHE A 89 3.37 5.83 -4.78
C PHE A 89 4.00 6.04 -6.17
N CYS A 90 3.82 7.24 -6.74
CA CYS A 90 4.31 7.62 -8.06
C CYS A 90 5.73 8.21 -8.06
N ARG A 91 6.51 8.06 -6.98
CA ARG A 91 7.81 8.71 -6.89
C ARG A 91 8.74 8.19 -8.00
N PRO A 92 9.27 9.08 -8.88
CA PRO A 92 10.18 8.68 -9.94
C PRO A 92 11.54 8.27 -9.38
N SER A 93 12.33 7.58 -10.19
CA SER A 93 13.73 7.35 -9.87
C SER A 93 14.47 8.67 -9.73
N GLN A 94 15.35 8.78 -8.75
CA GLN A 94 16.16 9.95 -8.47
C GLN A 94 17.63 9.65 -8.77
N GLY A 95 18.37 10.67 -9.23
CA GLY A 95 19.76 10.55 -9.64
C GLY A 95 19.95 10.33 -11.14
N GLN A 96 21.19 10.48 -11.60
CA GLN A 96 21.58 10.27 -12.99
C GLN A 96 21.55 8.78 -13.35
N MET A 97 21.11 8.44 -14.57
CA MET A 97 21.15 7.07 -15.07
C MET A 97 22.57 6.50 -15.01
N ASN A 98 22.70 5.25 -14.57
CA ASN A 98 23.95 4.47 -14.54
C ASN A 98 24.99 4.88 -13.48
N LEU A 99 24.60 5.67 -12.46
CA LEU A 99 25.44 5.89 -11.27
C LEU A 99 24.98 5.01 -10.11
N ALA A 100 25.94 4.57 -9.28
CA ALA A 100 25.68 3.77 -8.07
C ALA A 100 24.75 4.47 -7.04
N LEU A 101 24.56 5.78 -7.17
CA LEU A 101 23.71 6.61 -6.32
C LEU A 101 22.26 6.73 -6.82
N GLN A 102 21.88 6.03 -7.90
CA GLN A 102 20.50 6.07 -8.38
C GLN A 102 19.55 5.45 -7.35
N ILE A 103 18.52 6.20 -6.96
CA ILE A 103 17.44 5.70 -6.11
C ILE A 103 16.30 5.29 -7.04
N PRO A 104 15.94 4.00 -7.13
CA PRO A 104 14.84 3.55 -7.99
C PRO A 104 13.51 4.16 -7.55
N GLY A 105 12.68 4.53 -8.52
CA GLY A 105 11.29 4.92 -8.27
C GLY A 105 10.46 3.75 -7.71
N LEU A 106 9.27 4.07 -7.21
CA LEU A 106 8.35 3.05 -6.69
C LEU A 106 7.45 2.47 -7.79
N TYR A 107 6.31 3.11 -8.03
CA TYR A 107 5.36 2.69 -9.06
C TYR A 107 5.20 3.80 -10.11
N ARG A 108 4.82 3.40 -11.33
CA ARG A 108 4.49 4.35 -12.40
C ARG A 108 3.09 4.93 -12.24
N LYS A 109 2.85 6.11 -12.81
CA LYS A 109 1.54 6.79 -12.77
C LYS A 109 0.42 5.95 -13.38
N GLU A 110 0.74 5.17 -14.42
CA GLU A 110 -0.18 4.24 -15.08
C GLU A 110 -0.68 3.11 -14.15
N ASN A 111 0.00 2.86 -13.03
CA ASN A 111 -0.44 1.87 -12.03
C ASN A 111 -1.43 2.44 -11.00
N VAL A 112 -1.74 3.73 -11.05
CA VAL A 112 -2.76 4.32 -10.19
C VAL A 112 -4.12 3.78 -10.62
N THR A 113 -4.76 3.05 -9.72
CA THR A 113 -6.09 2.47 -9.98
C THR A 113 -7.19 3.52 -9.79
N SER A 114 -8.38 3.27 -10.35
CA SER A 114 -9.55 4.13 -10.12
C SER A 114 -9.86 4.31 -8.63
N TYR A 115 -9.70 3.25 -7.81
CA TYR A 115 -9.90 3.35 -6.36
C TYR A 115 -8.91 4.31 -5.69
N MET A 116 -7.64 4.33 -6.12
CA MET A 116 -6.62 5.24 -5.59
C MET A 116 -6.90 6.69 -5.98
N HIS A 117 -7.35 6.91 -7.22
CA HIS A 117 -7.76 8.22 -7.70
C HIS A 117 -8.95 8.74 -6.87
N THR A 118 -10.05 7.98 -6.79
CA THR A 118 -11.23 8.35 -6.01
C THR A 118 -10.89 8.59 -4.55
N PHE A 119 -10.06 7.72 -3.97
CA PHE A 119 -9.62 7.84 -2.58
C PHE A 119 -8.89 9.15 -2.28
N SER A 120 -8.04 9.63 -3.19
CA SER A 120 -7.23 10.83 -2.94
C SER A 120 -7.87 12.13 -3.41
N GLN A 121 -8.78 12.07 -4.39
CA GLN A 121 -9.37 13.27 -5.01
C GLN A 121 -10.81 13.54 -4.58
N HIS A 122 -11.58 12.52 -4.21
CA HIS A 122 -13.03 12.66 -4.01
C HIS A 122 -13.48 12.33 -2.60
N ILE A 123 -12.88 11.33 -1.95
CA ILE A 123 -13.27 10.94 -0.58
C ILE A 123 -13.29 12.13 0.41
N PRO A 124 -12.33 13.09 0.39
CA PRO A 124 -12.39 14.24 1.29
C PRO A 124 -13.68 15.06 1.21
N GLU A 125 -14.33 15.12 0.04
CA GLU A 125 -15.60 15.84 -0.16
C GLU A 125 -16.80 15.14 0.52
N PHE A 126 -16.64 13.87 0.91
CA PHE A 126 -17.67 13.03 1.53
C PHE A 126 -17.41 12.74 3.02
N LEU A 127 -16.32 13.27 3.59
CA LEU A 127 -16.00 13.16 5.02
C LEU A 127 -16.58 14.36 5.79
#